data_AF-A0AAV2MC02-F1
#
_entry.id   AF-A0AAV2MC02-F1
#
_cell.length_a   1.000
_cell.length_b   1.000
_cell.length_c   1.000
_cell.angle_alpha   90.00
_cell.angle_beta   90.00
_cell.angle_gamma   90.00
#
_symmetry.space_group_name_H-M   'P 1'
#
loop_
_entity.id
_entity.type
_entity.pdbx_description
1 polymer ?
#
loop_
_entity_poly.entity_id
_entity_poly.type
_entity_poly.pdbx_seq_one_letter_code
_entity_poly.pdbx_strand_id
1 'polypeptide(L)'
;MNTDKPNFLSQPVVKNVFMYRNGDPYYEARRIVINQKRVCNFDTLLREVSSGIQAPFGAVRNIYTPRGGHKVERLENLQSGQQYVAAGRERFKKLDVVANGDVLNPAVRLLIHQRILGQFDKILELVTDKMGLKVLGGVRSLFTYEGQIVTDGNQLESGQLYVAVGRDKFKKLPYIDLLFSKPRGMTSDSGDSPPALNGNSKEHLSAIVREISQSRLISLRKKRSGQNMALDDVTLRRMIDVACFLFCWET
;
A
#
# COMPACT_ATOMS: atom_id res chain seq x y z
N MET A 1 -14.93 -51.78 37.37
CA MET A 1 -14.03 -50.91 38.16
C MET A 1 -13.40 -49.93 37.18
N ASN A 2 -13.82 -48.66 37.23
CA ASN A 2 -13.31 -47.59 36.38
C ASN A 2 -11.84 -47.33 36.71
N THR A 3 -10.97 -47.42 35.71
CA THR A 3 -9.58 -46.96 35.81
C THR A 3 -9.51 -45.55 35.28
N ASP A 4 -9.88 -44.57 36.11
CA ASP A 4 -9.63 -43.16 35.86
C ASP A 4 -8.12 -42.92 35.93
N LYS A 5 -7.48 -42.86 34.76
CA LYS A 5 -6.10 -42.39 34.64
C LYS A 5 -6.08 -40.91 35.04
N PRO A 6 -5.23 -40.48 35.99
CA PRO A 6 -5.08 -39.07 36.29
C PRO A 6 -4.51 -38.39 35.05
N ASN A 7 -5.29 -37.47 34.49
CA ASN A 7 -4.92 -36.64 33.36
C ASN A 7 -3.77 -35.72 33.81
N PHE A 8 -2.53 -36.19 33.67
CA PHE A 8 -1.32 -35.39 33.90
C PHE A 8 -1.46 -34.11 33.09
N LEU A 9 -1.63 -33.01 33.83
CA LEU A 9 -1.84 -31.65 33.38
C LEU A 9 -1.14 -31.40 32.04
N SER A 10 -1.91 -31.40 30.96
CA SER A 10 -1.40 -31.10 29.64
C SER A 10 -0.58 -29.81 29.71
N GLN A 11 0.69 -29.91 29.33
CA GLN A 11 1.63 -28.80 29.40
C GLN A 11 1.00 -27.62 28.64
N PRO A 12 0.89 -26.43 29.24
CA PRO A 12 0.29 -25.29 28.57
C PRO A 12 1.04 -25.08 27.26
N VAL A 13 0.34 -25.19 26.14
CA VAL A 13 0.96 -25.07 24.82
C VAL A 13 1.45 -23.63 24.67
N VAL A 14 2.77 -23.45 24.76
CA VAL A 14 3.43 -22.16 24.56
C VAL A 14 3.83 -22.04 23.10
N LYS A 15 3.38 -20.97 22.44
CA LYS A 15 3.78 -20.66 21.05
C LYS A 15 4.77 -19.51 21.07
N ASN A 16 5.91 -19.67 20.42
CA ASN A 16 6.89 -18.60 20.24
C ASN A 16 6.68 -17.99 18.86
N VAL A 17 6.33 -16.72 18.76
CA VAL A 17 6.14 -16.05 17.47
C VAL A 17 7.12 -14.89 17.33
N PHE A 18 7.55 -14.61 16.11
CA PHE A 18 8.42 -13.48 15.81
C PHE A 18 7.60 -12.38 15.17
N MET A 19 7.68 -11.16 15.69
CA MET A 19 6.87 -10.05 15.22
C MET A 19 7.69 -8.86 14.75
N TYR A 20 7.34 -8.38 13.57
CA TYR A 20 7.88 -7.17 12.96
C TYR A 20 6.92 -5.99 13.12
N ARG A 21 7.45 -4.77 13.10
CA ARG A 21 6.66 -3.53 13.07
C ARG A 21 6.33 -3.18 11.63
N ASN A 22 5.06 -2.90 11.33
CA ASN A 22 4.69 -2.36 10.02
C ASN A 22 5.39 -1.01 9.75
N GLY A 23 5.96 -0.85 8.55
CA GLY A 23 6.58 0.39 8.08
C GLY A 23 8.00 0.65 8.59
N ASP A 24 8.63 -0.29 9.32
CA ASP A 24 9.98 -0.12 9.89
C ASP A 24 10.94 -1.25 9.44
N PRO A 25 11.65 -1.05 8.31
CA PRO A 25 12.59 -2.04 7.77
C PRO A 25 13.76 -2.36 8.70
N TYR A 26 14.14 -1.41 9.55
CA TYR A 26 15.31 -1.51 10.42
C TYR A 26 14.99 -2.22 11.73
N TYR A 27 13.71 -2.38 12.06
CA TYR A 27 13.31 -3.07 13.28
C TYR A 27 13.50 -4.58 13.16
N GLU A 28 14.25 -5.15 14.11
CA GLU A 28 14.46 -6.59 14.21
C GLU A 28 13.24 -7.31 14.78
N ALA A 29 13.04 -8.56 14.38
CA ALA A 29 11.91 -9.36 14.83
C ALA A 29 11.91 -9.53 16.35
N ARG A 30 10.84 -9.10 17.02
CA ARG A 30 10.68 -9.29 18.45
C ARG A 30 10.04 -10.65 18.72
N ARG A 31 10.67 -11.49 19.55
CA ARG A 31 10.09 -12.75 20.02
C ARG A 31 9.01 -12.49 21.06
N ILE A 32 7.78 -12.89 20.77
CA ILE A 32 6.63 -12.86 21.68
C ILE A 32 6.27 -14.28 22.09
N VAL A 33 6.10 -14.49 23.39
CA VAL A 33 5.75 -15.78 23.96
C VAL A 33 4.26 -15.79 24.27
N ILE A 34 3.51 -16.62 23.56
CA ILE A 34 2.06 -16.76 23.71
C ILE A 34 1.80 -17.99 24.59
N ASN A 35 1.36 -17.74 25.82
CA ASN A 35 0.88 -18.79 26.71
C ASN A 35 -0.65 -18.86 26.60
N GLN A 36 -1.19 -19.99 26.10
CA GLN A 36 -2.64 -20.17 25.92
C GLN A 36 -3.45 -20.03 27.23
N LYS A 37 -2.85 -20.31 28.40
CA LYS A 37 -3.51 -20.11 29.70
C LYS A 37 -3.58 -18.63 30.12
N ARG A 38 -2.67 -17.78 29.63
CA ARG A 38 -2.64 -16.33 29.94
C ARG A 38 -3.35 -15.50 28.86
N VAL A 39 -3.30 -15.96 27.62
CA VAL A 39 -3.85 -15.26 26.44
C VAL A 39 -4.98 -16.10 25.87
N CYS A 40 -6.16 -15.94 26.43
CA CYS A 40 -7.36 -16.69 26.02
C CYS A 40 -8.10 -16.05 24.83
N ASN A 41 -7.87 -14.77 24.56
CA ASN A 41 -8.50 -14.03 23.48
C ASN A 41 -7.48 -13.26 22.63
N PHE A 42 -7.86 -12.94 21.40
CA PHE A 42 -6.99 -12.26 20.45
C PHE A 42 -6.66 -10.83 20.90
N ASP A 43 -7.58 -10.12 21.55
CA ASP A 43 -7.33 -8.76 22.05
C ASP A 43 -6.26 -8.70 23.15
N THR A 44 -6.18 -9.72 24.01
CA THR A 44 -5.13 -9.81 25.04
C THR A 44 -3.79 -10.10 24.40
N LEU A 45 -3.76 -10.91 23.31
CA LEU A 45 -2.55 -11.04 22.51
C LEU A 45 -2.14 -9.68 21.96
N LEU A 46 -3.05 -8.96 21.29
CA LEU A 46 -2.73 -7.67 20.69
C LEU A 46 -2.19 -6.66 21.72
N ARG A 47 -2.69 -6.69 22.96
CA ARG A 47 -2.15 -5.88 24.07
C ARG A 47 -0.74 -6.31 24.49
N GLU A 48 -0.49 -7.61 24.66
CA GLU A 48 0.86 -8.13 25.00
C GLU A 48 1.87 -7.82 23.89
N VAL A 49 1.43 -7.90 22.64
CA VAL A 49 2.22 -7.56 21.46
C VAL A 49 2.49 -6.05 21.41
N SER A 50 1.49 -5.23 21.73
CA SER A 50 1.64 -3.77 21.81
C SER A 50 2.65 -3.35 22.86
N SER A 51 2.62 -3.97 24.05
CA SER A 51 3.58 -3.69 25.11
C SER A 51 4.99 -4.19 24.78
N GLY A 52 5.09 -5.35 24.12
CA GLY A 52 6.38 -5.95 23.77
C GLY A 52 7.08 -5.31 22.57
N ILE A 53 6.32 -4.79 21.61
CA ILE A 53 6.86 -4.18 20.38
C ILE A 53 7.02 -2.68 20.52
N GLN A 54 6.16 -1.95 21.24
CA GLN A 54 6.21 -0.47 21.35
C GLN A 54 6.39 0.22 19.99
N ALA A 55 5.47 -0.01 19.08
CA ALA A 55 5.57 0.54 17.74
C ALA A 55 5.31 2.06 17.71
N PRO A 56 5.95 2.81 16.80
CA PRO A 56 5.70 4.25 16.64
C PRO A 56 4.27 4.56 16.18
N PHE A 57 3.56 3.58 15.61
CA PHE A 57 2.15 3.70 15.25
C PHE A 57 1.19 3.50 16.44
N GLY A 58 1.70 3.28 17.66
CA GLY A 58 0.91 3.05 18.86
C GLY A 58 0.47 1.59 19.03
N ALA A 59 -0.74 1.39 19.55
CA ALA A 59 -1.25 0.05 19.86
C ALA A 59 -1.47 -0.79 18.58
N VAL A 60 -1.02 -2.03 18.63
CA VAL A 60 -1.24 -3.04 17.59
C VAL A 60 -2.73 -3.41 17.59
N ARG A 61 -3.33 -3.38 16.40
CA ARG A 61 -4.76 -3.70 16.20
C ARG A 61 -4.95 -4.91 15.30
N ASN A 62 -4.02 -5.15 14.39
CA ASN A 62 -4.06 -6.25 13.45
C ASN A 62 -2.69 -6.93 13.40
N ILE A 63 -2.71 -8.23 13.09
CA ILE A 63 -1.51 -9.01 12.82
C ILE A 63 -1.67 -9.64 11.44
N TYR A 64 -0.64 -9.55 10.61
CA TYR A 64 -0.64 -10.04 9.23
C TYR A 64 0.47 -11.06 9.01
N THR A 65 0.24 -11.94 8.03
CA THR A 65 1.28 -12.86 7.55
C THR A 65 2.18 -12.17 6.52
N PRO A 66 3.52 -12.32 6.61
CA PRO A 66 4.45 -11.60 5.75
C PRO A 66 4.41 -12.05 4.28
N ARG A 67 3.99 -13.29 4.01
CA ARG A 67 4.00 -13.90 2.66
C ARG A 67 2.72 -13.67 1.85
N GLY A 68 1.67 -13.14 2.46
CA GLY A 68 0.37 -13.00 1.79
C GLY A 68 -0.52 -11.89 2.30
N GLY A 69 -0.08 -11.09 3.28
CA GLY A 69 -0.91 -10.00 3.83
C GLY A 69 -2.20 -10.49 4.50
N HIS A 70 -2.36 -11.80 4.72
CA HIS A 70 -3.57 -12.34 5.32
C HIS A 70 -3.65 -11.93 6.79
N LYS A 71 -4.80 -11.35 7.15
CA LYS A 71 -5.11 -10.98 8.53
C LYS A 71 -5.27 -12.23 9.38
N VAL A 72 -4.52 -12.28 10.47
CA VAL A 72 -4.71 -13.28 11.52
C VAL A 72 -5.85 -12.79 12.40
N GLU A 73 -6.97 -13.50 12.40
CA GLU A 73 -8.13 -13.16 13.24
C GLU A 73 -8.20 -13.97 14.55
N ARG A 74 -7.57 -15.16 14.56
CA ARG A 74 -7.65 -16.11 15.67
C ARG A 74 -6.26 -16.54 16.15
N LEU A 75 -6.16 -16.85 17.43
CA LEU A 75 -4.93 -17.33 18.08
C LEU A 75 -4.47 -18.69 17.55
N GLU A 76 -5.40 -19.48 17.03
CA GLU A 76 -5.16 -20.81 16.44
C GLU A 76 -4.29 -20.72 15.19
N ASN A 77 -4.48 -19.67 14.38
CA ASN A 77 -3.75 -19.43 13.13
C ASN A 77 -2.29 -19.00 13.38
N LEU A 78 -1.92 -18.69 14.63
CA LEU A 78 -0.54 -18.43 15.01
C LEU A 78 0.21 -19.74 15.24
N GLN A 79 1.34 -19.89 14.56
CA GLN A 79 2.19 -21.07 14.64
C GLN A 79 3.51 -20.72 15.34
N SER A 80 4.01 -21.66 16.14
CA SER A 80 5.30 -21.49 16.82
C SER A 80 6.45 -21.47 15.80
N GLY A 81 7.43 -20.58 16.00
CA GLY A 81 8.57 -20.36 15.11
C GLY A 81 8.28 -19.48 13.89
N GLN A 82 7.02 -19.09 13.65
CA GLN A 82 6.66 -18.30 12.48
C GLN A 82 6.76 -16.79 12.71
N GLN A 83 6.87 -16.08 11.58
CA GLN A 83 6.99 -14.63 11.51
C GLN A 83 5.65 -13.97 11.17
N TYR A 84 5.38 -12.84 11.82
CA TYR A 84 4.18 -12.07 11.66
C TYR A 84 4.48 -10.57 11.68
N VAL A 85 3.59 -9.78 11.10
CA VAL A 85 3.72 -8.32 11.03
C VAL A 85 2.63 -7.71 11.91
N ALA A 86 3.03 -6.93 12.90
CA ALA A 86 2.14 -6.18 13.75
C ALA A 86 1.81 -4.83 13.08
N ALA A 87 0.52 -4.55 12.93
CA ALA A 87 0.00 -3.33 12.33
C ALA A 87 -1.00 -2.64 13.27
N GLY A 88 -0.94 -1.32 13.30
CA GLY A 88 -1.79 -0.47 14.15
C GLY A 88 -3.06 -0.01 13.47
N ARG A 89 -3.74 0.96 14.12
CA ARG A 89 -4.73 1.81 13.45
C ARG A 89 -4.01 3.00 12.84
N GLU A 90 -3.33 2.72 11.74
CA GLU A 90 -2.57 3.67 10.97
C GLU A 90 -3.51 4.75 10.43
N ARG A 91 -3.26 6.00 10.81
CA ARG A 91 -4.02 7.15 10.29
C ARG A 91 -3.31 7.62 9.03
N PHE A 92 -4.03 7.58 7.90
CA PHE A 92 -3.54 8.08 6.63
C PHE A 92 -4.13 9.46 6.37
N LYS A 93 -3.31 10.39 5.88
CA LYS A 93 -3.78 11.62 5.25
C LYS A 93 -4.00 11.33 3.77
N LYS A 94 -5.23 11.58 3.29
CA LYS A 94 -5.56 11.47 1.86
C LYS A 94 -5.14 12.77 1.19
N LEU A 95 -4.34 12.73 0.14
CA LEU A 95 -3.92 13.92 -0.58
C LEU A 95 -4.21 13.73 -2.06
N ASP A 96 -4.74 14.76 -2.70
CA ASP A 96 -4.87 14.78 -4.15
C ASP A 96 -3.70 15.59 -4.70
N VAL A 97 -2.87 15.00 -5.57
CA VAL A 97 -1.67 15.66 -6.08
C VAL A 97 -1.69 15.75 -7.61
N VAL A 98 -1.41 16.94 -8.13
CA VAL A 98 -1.39 17.24 -9.57
C VAL A 98 0.02 17.65 -10.00
N ALA A 99 0.42 17.32 -11.23
CA ALA A 99 1.71 17.72 -11.76
C ALA A 99 1.65 19.20 -12.19
N ASN A 100 2.69 19.97 -11.87
CA ASN A 100 2.76 21.38 -12.24
C ASN A 100 2.65 21.58 -13.76
N GLY A 101 1.64 22.32 -14.21
CA GLY A 101 1.37 22.55 -15.62
C GLY A 101 0.50 21.50 -16.31
N ASP A 102 0.06 20.45 -15.59
CA ASP A 102 -0.80 19.40 -16.13
C ASP A 102 -2.26 19.62 -15.72
N VAL A 103 -3.03 20.19 -16.63
CA VAL A 103 -4.48 20.46 -16.49
C VAL A 103 -5.34 19.45 -17.26
N LEU A 104 -4.70 18.47 -17.91
CA LEU A 104 -5.39 17.46 -18.70
C LEU A 104 -5.55 16.15 -17.94
N ASN A 105 -4.58 15.83 -17.07
CA ASN A 105 -4.65 14.63 -16.25
C ASN A 105 -5.33 14.90 -14.91
N PRO A 106 -6.15 13.94 -14.42
CA PRO A 106 -6.77 14.06 -13.11
C PRO A 106 -5.74 13.99 -11.98
N ALA A 107 -6.11 14.53 -10.82
CA ALA A 107 -5.28 14.47 -9.61
C ALA A 107 -5.02 13.01 -9.19
N VAL A 108 -3.78 12.73 -8.81
CA VAL A 108 -3.35 11.44 -8.26
C VAL A 108 -3.67 11.42 -6.78
N ARG A 109 -4.53 10.49 -6.38
CA ARG A 109 -4.86 10.29 -4.96
C ARG A 109 -3.72 9.53 -4.27
N LEU A 110 -3.22 10.08 -3.17
CA LEU A 110 -2.14 9.54 -2.35
C LEU A 110 -2.64 9.33 -0.92
N LEU A 111 -2.17 8.26 -0.28
CA LEU A 111 -2.34 8.02 1.15
C LEU A 111 -0.99 8.14 1.82
N ILE A 112 -0.83 9.18 2.63
CA ILE A 112 0.41 9.44 3.36
C ILE A 112 0.22 9.01 4.81
N HIS A 113 1.05 8.08 5.27
CA HIS A 113 0.99 7.60 6.65
C HIS A 113 1.36 8.71 7.64
N GLN A 114 0.61 8.87 8.74
CA GLN A 114 0.85 9.96 9.70
C GLN A 114 2.29 9.99 10.26
N ARG A 115 2.96 8.83 10.36
CA ARG A 115 4.36 8.72 10.80
C ARG A 115 5.38 9.45 9.91
N ILE A 116 5.11 9.55 8.60
CA ILE A 116 6.05 10.17 7.65
C ILE A 116 5.82 11.67 7.50
N LEU A 117 4.81 12.24 8.18
CA LEU A 117 4.56 13.69 8.16
C LEU A 117 5.72 14.50 8.73
N GLY A 118 6.48 13.92 9.66
CA GLY A 118 7.72 14.52 10.16
C GLY A 118 8.95 14.31 9.25
N GLN A 119 8.80 13.60 8.14
CA GLN A 119 9.88 13.28 7.19
C GLN A 119 9.46 13.73 5.79
N PHE A 120 9.54 15.04 5.55
CA PHE A 120 9.03 15.64 4.31
C PHE A 120 9.75 15.13 3.06
N ASP A 121 11.06 14.87 3.12
CA ASP A 121 11.82 14.30 2.00
C ASP A 121 11.25 12.96 1.51
N LYS A 122 10.85 12.09 2.45
CA LYS A 122 10.22 10.80 2.11
C LYS A 122 8.83 11.00 1.50
N ILE A 123 8.12 12.04 1.90
CA ILE A 123 6.84 12.40 1.27
C ILE A 123 7.09 12.80 -0.20
N LEU A 124 8.08 13.65 -0.47
CA LEU A 124 8.44 14.04 -1.83
C LEU A 124 8.86 12.84 -2.69
N GLU A 125 9.61 11.89 -2.11
CA GLU A 125 9.99 10.64 -2.75
C GLU A 125 8.76 9.78 -3.10
N LEU A 126 7.84 9.58 -2.15
CA LEU A 126 6.60 8.83 -2.39
C LEU A 126 5.70 9.48 -3.44
N VAL A 127 5.60 10.82 -3.42
CA VAL A 127 4.87 11.55 -4.45
C VAL A 127 5.54 11.36 -5.80
N THR A 128 6.88 11.40 -5.87
CA THR A 128 7.63 11.17 -7.11
C THR A 128 7.40 9.77 -7.66
N ASP A 129 7.44 8.74 -6.81
CA ASP A 129 7.20 7.35 -7.22
C ASP A 129 5.77 7.18 -7.78
N LYS A 130 4.77 7.80 -7.14
CA LYS A 130 3.37 7.71 -7.57
C LYS A 130 3.03 8.55 -8.79
N MET A 131 3.66 9.71 -8.94
CA MET A 131 3.52 10.58 -10.12
C MET A 131 4.36 10.07 -11.29
N GLY A 132 5.39 9.27 -11.02
CA GLY A 132 6.30 8.69 -12.01
C GLY A 132 6.95 9.77 -12.87
N LEU A 133 6.91 9.57 -14.19
CA LEU A 133 7.54 10.45 -15.18
C LEU A 133 6.76 11.75 -15.45
N LYS A 134 5.63 11.99 -14.79
CA LYS A 134 4.80 13.19 -15.01
C LYS A 134 5.50 14.49 -14.58
N VAL A 135 6.46 14.40 -13.67
CA VAL A 135 7.25 15.55 -13.20
C VAL A 135 8.69 15.39 -13.66
N LEU A 136 9.15 16.29 -14.53
CA LEU A 136 10.49 16.25 -15.11
C LEU A 136 11.56 16.41 -14.01
N GLY A 137 12.32 15.34 -13.76
CA GLY A 137 13.40 15.33 -12.77
C GLY A 137 12.96 15.13 -11.32
N GLY A 138 11.74 14.65 -11.08
CA GLY A 138 11.20 14.33 -9.76
C GLY A 138 10.62 15.54 -9.02
N VAL A 139 9.80 15.27 -7.99
CA VAL A 139 9.15 16.31 -7.18
C VAL A 139 10.14 16.85 -6.16
N ARG A 140 10.32 18.17 -6.13
CA ARG A 140 11.22 18.86 -5.20
C ARG A 140 10.46 19.69 -4.18
N SER A 141 9.25 20.10 -4.51
CA SER A 141 8.43 20.92 -3.64
C SER A 141 6.95 20.66 -3.91
N LEU A 142 6.14 20.76 -2.88
CA LEU A 142 4.68 20.72 -2.97
C LEU A 142 4.14 22.14 -2.73
N PHE A 143 3.15 22.52 -3.53
CA PHE A 143 2.44 23.78 -3.36
C PHE A 143 0.96 23.52 -3.13
N THR A 144 0.27 24.38 -2.39
CA THR A 144 -1.19 24.41 -2.39
C THR A 144 -1.68 24.94 -3.73
N TYR A 145 -2.95 24.67 -4.08
CA TYR A 145 -3.58 25.26 -5.27
C TYR A 145 -3.60 26.81 -5.23
N GLU A 146 -3.51 27.40 -4.02
CA GLU A 146 -3.42 28.84 -3.82
C GLU A 146 -2.03 29.41 -4.18
N GLY A 147 -1.01 28.55 -4.21
CA GLY A 147 0.39 28.90 -4.49
C GLY A 147 1.29 29.03 -3.26
N GLN A 148 0.85 28.54 -2.10
CA GLN A 148 1.68 28.50 -0.89
C GLN A 148 2.59 27.26 -0.93
N ILE A 149 3.87 27.42 -0.62
CA ILE A 149 4.79 26.29 -0.53
C ILE A 149 4.54 25.50 0.75
N VAL A 150 4.45 24.19 0.64
CA VAL A 150 4.37 23.28 1.78
C VAL A 150 5.80 22.89 2.13
N THR A 151 6.25 23.28 3.33
CA THR A 151 7.60 22.93 3.84
C THR A 151 7.58 21.67 4.69
N ASP A 152 6.44 21.37 5.32
CA ASP A 152 6.31 20.31 6.32
C ASP A 152 5.08 19.45 6.08
N GLY A 153 5.18 18.15 6.38
CA GLY A 153 4.04 17.24 6.28
C GLY A 153 2.92 17.54 7.28
N ASN A 154 3.19 18.35 8.31
CA ASN A 154 2.15 18.82 9.24
C ASN A 154 1.15 19.76 8.57
N GLN A 155 1.58 20.55 7.58
CA GLN A 155 0.74 21.46 6.80
C GLN A 155 -0.10 20.75 5.73
N LEU A 156 0.16 19.47 5.49
CA LEU A 156 -0.67 18.65 4.60
C LEU A 156 -2.00 18.36 5.28
N GLU A 157 -3.10 18.63 4.61
CA GLU A 157 -4.47 18.40 5.09
C GLU A 157 -5.12 17.25 4.33
N SER A 158 -5.93 16.45 5.02
CA SER A 158 -6.58 15.31 4.39
C SER A 158 -7.74 15.77 3.49
N GLY A 159 -7.71 15.36 2.23
CA GLY A 159 -8.72 15.69 1.21
C GLY A 159 -8.42 16.97 0.44
N GLN A 160 -7.26 17.60 0.67
CA GLN A 160 -6.84 18.80 -0.05
C GLN A 160 -6.02 18.48 -1.30
N LEU A 161 -6.05 19.43 -2.24
CA LEU A 161 -5.29 19.40 -3.47
C LEU A 161 -3.93 20.09 -3.34
N TYR A 162 -2.90 19.41 -3.80
CA TYR A 162 -1.53 19.89 -3.86
C TYR A 162 -0.96 19.78 -5.28
N VAL A 163 -0.04 20.68 -5.60
CA VAL A 163 0.66 20.74 -6.89
C VAL A 163 2.11 20.31 -6.66
N ALA A 164 2.52 19.25 -7.35
CA ALA A 164 3.88 18.74 -7.35
C ALA A 164 4.74 19.53 -8.33
N VAL A 165 5.76 20.20 -7.79
CA VAL A 165 6.70 21.03 -8.55
C VAL A 165 8.09 20.39 -8.51
N GLY A 166 8.69 20.21 -9.68
CA GLY A 166 10.02 19.63 -9.84
C GLY A 166 11.09 20.69 -10.12
N ARG A 167 11.71 20.62 -11.29
CA ARG A 167 12.70 21.62 -11.75
C ARG A 167 12.05 22.90 -12.31
N ASP A 168 10.77 22.82 -12.66
CA ASP A 168 10.01 23.91 -13.24
C ASP A 168 9.52 24.89 -12.16
N LYS A 169 9.29 26.15 -12.54
CA LYS A 169 8.65 27.13 -11.65
C LYS A 169 7.16 26.81 -11.51
N PHE A 170 6.60 27.02 -10.33
CA PHE A 170 5.16 26.86 -10.08
C PHE A 170 4.33 27.68 -11.08
N LYS A 171 3.37 27.03 -11.74
CA LYS A 171 2.41 27.67 -12.64
C LYS A 171 1.06 27.68 -11.95
N LYS A 172 0.53 28.88 -11.65
CA LYS A 172 -0.81 29.03 -11.09
C LYS A 172 -1.85 28.78 -12.19
N LEU A 173 -2.47 27.61 -12.16
CA LEU A 173 -3.53 27.19 -13.09
C LEU A 173 -4.77 26.78 -12.27
N PRO A 174 -5.97 26.72 -12.89
CA PRO A 174 -7.19 26.29 -12.21
C PRO A 174 -7.19 24.78 -11.97
N TYR A 175 -6.27 24.29 -11.13
CA TYR A 175 -6.16 22.87 -10.80
C TYR A 175 -7.37 22.32 -10.04
N ILE A 176 -8.18 23.21 -9.44
CA ILE A 176 -9.44 22.87 -8.77
C ILE A 176 -10.40 22.12 -9.70
N ASP A 177 -10.42 22.44 -10.99
CA ASP A 177 -11.33 21.81 -11.95
C ASP A 177 -11.00 20.31 -12.16
N LEU A 178 -9.78 19.90 -11.81
CA LEU A 178 -9.34 18.51 -11.89
C LEU A 178 -9.92 17.64 -10.77
N LEU A 179 -10.30 18.24 -9.63
CA LEU A 179 -10.96 17.54 -8.53
C LEU A 179 -12.37 17.08 -8.91
N PHE A 180 -13.05 17.90 -9.73
CA PHE A 180 -14.42 17.67 -10.17
C PHE A 180 -14.50 17.00 -11.54
N SER A 181 -13.39 16.94 -12.28
CA SER A 181 -13.32 16.18 -13.52
C SER A 181 -13.43 14.69 -13.21
N LYS A 182 -14.67 14.20 -13.26
CA LYS A 182 -14.99 12.78 -13.43
C LYS A 182 -14.05 12.23 -14.51
N PRO A 183 -13.43 11.04 -14.34
CA PRO A 183 -12.57 10.48 -15.36
C PRO A 183 -13.33 10.55 -16.68
N ARG A 184 -12.75 11.23 -17.67
CA ARG A 184 -13.32 11.37 -19.01
C ARG A 184 -13.36 9.99 -19.65
N GLY A 185 -14.38 9.19 -19.30
CA GLY A 185 -15.04 8.33 -20.24
C GLY A 185 -15.73 9.26 -21.22
N MET A 186 -15.19 9.32 -22.43
CA MET A 186 -15.80 10.05 -23.53
C MET A 186 -17.12 9.37 -23.88
N THR A 187 -18.22 9.80 -23.26
CA THR A 187 -19.58 9.60 -23.75
C THR A 187 -20.40 10.81 -23.33
N SER A 188 -20.20 11.91 -24.05
CA SER A 188 -21.29 12.84 -24.31
C SER A 188 -22.21 12.15 -25.31
N ASP A 189 -23.37 11.68 -24.87
CA ASP A 189 -24.47 11.50 -25.80
C ASP A 189 -25.79 11.85 -25.14
N SER A 190 -26.30 13.01 -25.53
CA SER A 190 -27.71 13.33 -25.53
C SER A 190 -27.98 14.07 -26.83
N GLY A 191 -28.48 13.33 -27.81
CA GLY A 191 -29.29 13.87 -28.90
C GLY A 191 -28.80 13.59 -30.31
N ASP A 192 -29.57 12.72 -30.99
CA ASP A 192 -29.73 12.55 -32.44
C ASP A 192 -28.75 11.64 -33.24
N SER A 193 -29.36 10.64 -33.88
CA SER A 193 -28.85 9.81 -34.99
C SER A 193 -29.38 10.37 -36.33
N PRO A 194 -28.89 9.96 -37.54
CA PRO A 194 -27.58 9.45 -38.02
C PRO A 194 -27.12 10.24 -39.32
N PRO A 195 -26.17 9.83 -40.21
CA PRO A 195 -26.13 8.55 -40.97
C PRO A 195 -24.77 7.83 -40.99
N ALA A 196 -24.85 6.54 -41.37
CA ALA A 196 -23.75 5.59 -41.50
C ALA A 196 -22.72 5.95 -42.58
N LEU A 197 -21.42 5.77 -42.30
CA LEU A 197 -20.39 5.52 -43.32
C LEU A 197 -19.20 4.67 -42.82
N ASN A 198 -18.97 3.60 -43.59
CA ASN A 198 -17.70 3.00 -44.00
C ASN A 198 -16.88 2.09 -43.04
N GLY A 199 -16.84 0.80 -43.39
CA GLY A 199 -16.41 -0.34 -42.57
C GLY A 199 -14.96 -0.81 -42.70
N ASN A 200 -13.99 0.06 -43.04
CA ASN A 200 -12.60 -0.39 -43.30
C ASN A 200 -11.63 -0.28 -42.10
N SER A 201 -11.99 0.48 -41.06
CA SER A 201 -11.10 0.77 -39.91
C SER A 201 -11.24 -0.21 -38.75
N LYS A 202 -12.35 -0.97 -38.68
CA LYS A 202 -12.60 -1.96 -37.62
C LYS A 202 -11.72 -3.22 -37.77
N GLU A 203 -11.46 -3.64 -39.01
CA GLU A 203 -10.61 -4.81 -39.28
C GLU A 203 -9.14 -4.51 -38.98
N HIS A 204 -8.65 -3.33 -39.36
CA HIS A 204 -7.27 -2.88 -39.08
C HIS A 204 -6.98 -2.82 -37.57
N LEU A 205 -7.92 -2.30 -36.78
CA LEU A 205 -7.79 -2.27 -35.32
C LEU A 205 -7.88 -3.69 -34.70
N SER A 206 -8.69 -4.58 -35.27
CA SER A 206 -8.77 -5.97 -34.82
C SER A 206 -7.48 -6.76 -35.13
N ALA A 207 -6.78 -6.42 -36.22
CA ALA A 207 -5.49 -6.99 -36.58
C ALA A 207 -4.39 -6.51 -35.62
N ILE A 208 -4.33 -5.21 -35.33
CA ILE A 208 -3.34 -4.64 -34.39
C ILE A 208 -3.52 -5.20 -32.96
N VAL A 209 -4.77 -5.34 -32.49
CA VAL A 209 -5.05 -5.91 -31.16
C VAL A 209 -4.66 -7.39 -31.09
N ARG A 210 -4.86 -8.15 -32.17
CA ARG A 210 -4.41 -9.56 -32.27
C ARG A 210 -2.88 -9.68 -32.30
N GLU A 211 -2.19 -8.75 -32.93
CA GLU A 211 -0.71 -8.73 -33.02
C GLU A 211 -0.07 -8.40 -31.66
N ILE A 212 -0.64 -7.46 -30.91
CA ILE A 212 -0.20 -7.11 -29.54
C ILE A 212 -0.47 -8.25 -28.55
N SER A 213 -1.59 -8.96 -28.71
CA SER A 213 -1.97 -10.13 -27.91
C SER A 213 -0.99 -11.30 -28.10
N GLN A 214 -0.61 -11.59 -29.35
CA GLN A 214 0.33 -12.68 -29.67
C GLN A 214 1.77 -12.37 -29.23
N SER A 215 2.18 -11.09 -29.28
CA SER A 215 3.49 -10.62 -28.80
C SER A 215 3.67 -10.85 -27.27
N ARG A 216 2.58 -10.81 -26.50
CA ARG A 216 2.61 -11.05 -25.05
C ARG A 216 2.63 -12.54 -24.67
N LEU A 217 2.06 -13.43 -25.49
CA LEU A 217 2.06 -14.88 -25.22
C LEU A 217 3.39 -15.58 -25.55
N ILE A 218 4.20 -15.02 -26.46
CA ILE A 218 5.54 -15.55 -26.75
C ILE A 218 6.54 -15.14 -25.65
N SER A 219 6.35 -13.97 -25.04
CA SER A 219 7.19 -13.45 -23.93
C SER A 219 6.98 -14.20 -22.61
N LEU A 220 5.85 -14.90 -22.44
CA LEU A 220 5.54 -15.69 -21.24
C LEU A 220 6.02 -17.15 -21.30
N ARG A 221 6.66 -17.58 -22.40
CA ARG A 221 7.21 -18.95 -22.52
C ARG A 221 8.74 -19.06 -22.46
N LYS A 222 9.46 -17.96 -22.23
CA LYS A 222 10.94 -17.99 -22.17
C LYS A 222 11.54 -17.44 -20.87
N LYS A 223 10.88 -17.68 -19.73
CA LYS A 223 11.50 -17.54 -18.41
C LYS A 223 11.00 -18.59 -17.42
N ARG A 224 11.08 -19.86 -17.84
CA ARG A 224 11.42 -20.97 -16.93
C ARG A 224 12.92 -21.22 -17.10
N SER A 225 13.73 -20.52 -16.32
CA SER A 225 15.06 -21.01 -15.94
C SER A 225 15.12 -20.90 -14.43
N GLY A 226 15.21 -22.05 -13.77
CA GLY A 226 15.14 -22.14 -12.33
C GLY A 226 16.24 -21.34 -11.65
N GLN A 227 15.82 -20.56 -10.66
CA GLN A 227 16.62 -20.23 -9.49
C GLN A 227 15.67 -20.32 -8.30
N ASN A 228 15.84 -21.34 -7.47
CA ASN A 228 15.41 -21.28 -6.09
C ASN A 228 16.27 -20.18 -5.45
N MET A 229 15.77 -18.94 -5.45
CA MET A 229 16.36 -17.89 -4.64
C MET A 229 15.86 -18.11 -3.22
N ALA A 230 16.77 -18.50 -2.33
CA ALA A 230 16.52 -18.32 -0.91
C ALA A 230 16.17 -16.84 -0.71
N LEU A 231 14.97 -16.57 -0.19
CA LEU A 231 14.52 -15.22 0.15
C LEU A 231 15.47 -14.70 1.23
N ASP A 232 16.36 -13.82 0.81
CA ASP A 232 17.25 -13.05 1.63
C ASP A 232 16.45 -12.11 2.55
N ASP A 233 16.92 -11.97 3.80
CA ASP A 233 16.20 -11.28 4.89
C ASP A 233 15.82 -9.83 4.51
N VAL A 234 16.61 -9.19 3.65
CA VAL A 234 16.36 -7.84 3.13
C VAL A 234 15.19 -7.80 2.15
N THR A 235 15.06 -8.80 1.27
CA THR A 235 13.96 -8.91 0.30
C THR A 235 12.64 -9.21 1.03
N LEU A 236 12.70 -10.06 2.06
CA LEU A 236 11.56 -10.34 2.93
C LEU A 236 11.10 -9.08 3.69
N ARG A 237 12.04 -8.28 4.22
CA ARG A 237 11.74 -6.99 4.88
C ARG A 237 11.11 -5.98 3.93
N ARG A 238 11.58 -5.87 2.68
CA ARG A 238 10.97 -5.00 1.66
C ARG A 238 9.58 -5.50 1.23
N MET A 239 9.38 -6.81 1.14
CA MET A 239 8.07 -7.40 0.86
C MET A 239 7.06 -7.17 1.99
N ILE A 240 7.51 -7.19 3.25
CA ILE A 240 6.67 -6.90 4.43
C ILE A 240 6.07 -5.49 4.34
N ASP A 241 6.87 -4.49 3.97
CA ASP A 241 6.39 -3.11 3.79
C ASP A 241 5.42 -2.98 2.62
N VAL A 242 5.74 -3.56 1.46
CA VAL A 242 4.91 -3.43 0.25
C VAL A 242 3.58 -4.18 0.40
N ALA A 243 3.59 -5.37 1.01
CA ALA A 243 2.39 -6.18 1.20
C ALA A 243 1.41 -5.52 2.18
N CYS A 244 1.89 -4.96 3.30
CA CYS A 244 1.02 -4.24 4.22
C CYS A 244 0.54 -2.90 3.65
N PHE A 245 1.37 -2.17 2.89
CA PHE A 245 0.98 -0.91 2.26
C PHE A 245 -0.11 -1.10 1.19
N LEU A 246 -0.03 -2.17 0.38
CA LEU A 246 -1.05 -2.51 -0.61
C LEU A 246 -2.34 -3.03 0.03
N PHE A 247 -2.27 -3.86 1.07
CA PHE A 247 -3.47 -4.39 1.72
C PHE A 247 -4.21 -3.35 2.57
N CYS A 248 -3.51 -2.36 3.17
CA CYS A 248 -4.16 -1.22 3.82
C CYS A 248 -4.80 -0.23 2.81
N TRP A 249 -4.47 -0.33 1.52
CA TRP A 249 -5.09 0.47 0.46
C TRP A 249 -6.44 -0.11 0.00
N GLU A 250 -6.63 -1.43 0.10
CA GLU A 250 -7.83 -2.14 -0.38
C GLU A 250 -8.95 -2.33 0.65
N THR A 251 -8.81 -1.82 1.89
CA THR A 251 -9.85 -1.86 2.94
C THR A 251 -10.25 -0.47 3.41
#